data_AF-A0A945PY70-F1
#
_entry.id   AF-A0A945PY70-F1
#
_cell.length_a   1.000
_cell.length_b   1.000
_cell.length_c   1.000
_cell.angle_alpha   90.00
_cell.angle_beta   90.00
_cell.angle_gamma   90.00
#
_symmetry.space_group_name_H-M   'P 1'
#
loop_
_entity.id
_entity.type
_entity.pdbx_description
1 polymer ?
#
loop_
_entity_poly.entity_id
_entity_poly.type
_entity_poly.pdbx_seq_one_letter_code
_entity_poly.pdbx_strand_id
1 'polypeptide(L)' 'SEALENFVARENLDFACVLITDINHHNSLLLAKGDDEFINNISYPSVQKGLIYDLKGIVSRKKQLIPFITATLKGGPRVN' A
#
# COMPACT_ATOMS: atom_id res chain seq x y z
N SER A 1 0.24 -13.53 3.86
CA SER A 1 0.67 -12.85 2.63
C SER A 1 0.47 -13.70 1.38
N GLU A 2 0.56 -15.03 1.49
CA GLU A 2 0.45 -15.97 0.38
C GLU A 2 -0.75 -15.75 -0.54
N ALA A 3 -1.96 -15.54 0.01
CA ALA A 3 -3.15 -15.30 -0.82
C ALA A 3 -3.05 -14.04 -1.71
N LEU A 4 -2.43 -12.97 -1.21
CA LEU A 4 -2.25 -11.72 -1.96
C LEU A 4 -1.15 -11.87 -3.01
N GLU A 5 -0.09 -12.61 -2.69
CA GLU A 5 1.00 -12.94 -3.60
C GLU A 5 0.54 -13.86 -4.74
N ASN A 6 -0.24 -14.90 -4.42
CA ASN A 6 -0.88 -15.77 -5.39
C ASN A 6 -1.88 -15.00 -6.27
N PHE A 7 -2.57 -13.99 -5.72
CA PHE A 7 -3.45 -13.12 -6.48
C PHE A 7 -2.67 -12.29 -7.53
N VAL A 8 -1.54 -11.69 -7.12
CA VAL A 8 -0.66 -10.96 -8.04
C VAL A 8 -0.16 -11.88 -9.16
N ALA A 9 0.34 -13.06 -8.81
CA ALA A 9 0.89 -14.01 -9.77
C ALA A 9 -0.18 -14.56 -10.74
N ARG A 10 -1.36 -14.97 -10.22
CA ARG A 10 -2.39 -15.60 -11.04
C ARG A 10 -3.05 -14.63 -12.03
N GLU A 11 -3.20 -13.37 -11.64
CA GLU A 11 -3.84 -12.33 -12.45
C GLU A 11 -2.83 -11.52 -13.28
N ASN A 12 -1.54 -11.86 -13.18
CA ASN A 12 -0.43 -11.16 -13.85
C ASN A 12 -0.45 -9.63 -13.61
N LEU A 13 -0.53 -9.25 -12.33
CA LEU A 13 -0.55 -7.85 -11.90
C LEU A 13 0.85 -7.37 -11.52
N ASP A 14 1.12 -6.07 -11.69
CA ASP A 14 2.37 -5.45 -11.21
C ASP A 14 2.40 -5.37 -9.67
N PHE A 15 1.24 -5.14 -9.06
CA PHE A 15 1.06 -5.10 -7.62
C PHE A 15 -0.40 -5.32 -7.21
N ALA A 16 -0.62 -5.62 -5.92
CA ALA A 16 -1.93 -5.63 -5.29
C ALA A 16 -1.84 -5.05 -3.86
N CYS A 17 -2.94 -4.45 -3.43
CA CYS A 17 -3.05 -3.80 -2.12
C CYS A 17 -4.36 -4.18 -1.43
N VAL A 18 -4.31 -4.40 -0.11
CA VAL A 18 -5.48 -4.59 0.74
C VAL A 18 -5.46 -3.52 1.83
N LEU A 19 -6.49 -2.69 1.88
CA LEU A 19 -6.68 -1.69 2.93
C LEU A 19 -7.64 -2.24 3.99
N ILE A 20 -7.18 -2.31 5.24
CA ILE A 20 -7.98 -2.68 6.41
C ILE A 20 -8.17 -1.41 7.23
N THR A 21 -9.40 -0.90 7.31
CA THR A 21 -9.71 0.35 8.02
C THR A 21 -10.39 0.04 9.35
N ASP A 22 -9.83 0.56 10.44
CA ASP A 22 -10.52 0.63 11.72
C ASP A 22 -11.32 1.93 11.78
N ILE A 23 -12.64 1.78 11.70
CA ILE A 23 -13.58 2.91 11.69
C ILE A 23 -13.69 3.61 13.05
N ASN A 24 -13.33 2.95 14.15
CA ASN A 24 -13.40 3.51 15.49
C ASN A 24 -12.17 4.38 15.80
N HIS A 25 -11.01 3.98 15.30
CA HIS A 25 -9.73 4.69 15.51
C HIS A 25 -9.31 5.56 14.32
N HIS A 26 -10.11 5.60 13.26
CA HIS A 26 -9.86 6.40 12.05
C HIS A 26 -8.46 6.20 11.45
N ASN A 27 -7.97 4.96 11.44
CA ASN A 27 -6.69 4.58 10.84
C ASN A 27 -6.86 3.34 9.96
N SER A 28 -5.84 3.06 9.14
CA SER A 28 -5.83 1.87 8.31
C SER A 28 -4.48 1.16 8.33
N LEU A 29 -4.51 -0.15 8.09
CA LEU A 29 -3.36 -0.92 7.68
C LEU A 29 -3.42 -1.19 6.18
N LEU A 30 -2.28 -1.05 5.51
CA LEU A 30 -2.11 -1.44 4.12
C LEU A 30 -1.25 -2.69 4.04
N LEU A 31 -1.80 -3.75 3.47
CA LEU A 31 -1.01 -4.87 3.00
C LEU A 31 -0.70 -4.61 1.53
N ALA A 32 0.57 -4.69 1.15
CA ALA A 32 1.01 -4.49 -0.22
C ALA A 32 1.91 -5.63 -0.69
N LYS A 33 1.72 -6.04 -1.94
CA LYS A 33 2.59 -6.97 -2.67
C LYS A 33 2.79 -6.44 -4.08
N GLY A 34 4.00 -6.50 -4.58
CA GLY A 34 4.40 -6.00 -5.90
C GLY A 34 5.91 -6.11 -6.03
N ASP A 35 6.46 -5.51 -7.08
CA ASP A 35 7.90 -5.40 -7.26
C ASP A 35 8.59 -4.54 -6.17
N ASP A 36 9.91 -4.66 -6.10
CA ASP A 36 10.72 -3.94 -5.11
C ASP A 36 10.65 -2.42 -5.31
N GLU A 37 10.46 -1.93 -6.54
CA GLU A 37 10.36 -0.50 -6.82
C GLU A 37 9.10 0.10 -6.18
N PHE A 38 7.94 -0.52 -6.42
CA PHE A 38 6.67 -0.14 -5.82
C PHE A 38 6.73 -0.21 -4.29
N ILE A 39 7.25 -1.32 -3.75
CA ILE A 39 7.36 -1.54 -2.30
C ILE A 39 8.28 -0.49 -1.65
N ASN A 40 9.42 -0.16 -2.27
CA ASN A 40 10.35 0.84 -1.74
C ASN A 40 9.82 2.28 -1.85
N ASN A 41 8.89 2.54 -2.75
CA ASN A 41 8.27 3.86 -2.90
C ASN A 41 7.14 4.12 -1.86
N ILE A 42 6.75 3.12 -1.05
CA ILE A 42 5.77 3.31 0.02
C ILE A 42 6.44 4.02 1.21
N SER A 43 6.11 5.30 1.40
CA SER A 43 6.72 6.15 2.43
C SER A 43 6.14 5.99 3.85
N TYR A 44 5.08 5.19 4.01
CA TYR A 44 4.48 4.93 5.32
C TYR A 44 5.36 4.00 6.17
N PRO A 45 5.35 4.14 7.50
CA PRO A 45 6.09 3.25 8.38
C PRO A 45 5.61 1.81 8.21
N SER A 46 6.56 0.88 8.05
CA SER A 46 6.24 -0.55 8.02
C SER A 46 5.99 -1.08 9.43
N VAL A 47 4.83 -1.72 9.63
CA VAL A 47 4.57 -2.59 10.79
C VAL A 47 5.27 -3.92 10.61
N GLN A 48 5.29 -4.42 9.38
CA GLN A 48 6.09 -5.56 8.95
C GLN A 48 6.76 -5.20 7.62
N LYS A 49 8.10 -5.14 7.63
CA LYS A 49 8.90 -4.65 6.49
C LYS A 49 8.52 -5.36 5.19
N GLY A 50 8.22 -4.58 4.15
CA GLY A 50 7.88 -5.09 2.82
C GLY A 50 6.50 -5.77 2.71
N LEU A 51 5.65 -5.68 3.73
CA LEU A 51 4.33 -6.33 3.71
C LEU A 51 3.20 -5.47 4.29
N ILE A 52 3.38 -4.91 5.48
CA ILE A 52 2.31 -4.23 6.22
C ILE A 52 2.77 -2.82 6.60
N TYR A 53 1.95 -1.82 6.30
CA TYR A 53 2.21 -0.41 6.55
C TYR A 53 1.09 0.22 7.38
N ASP A 54 1.45 1.10 8.31
CA ASP A 54 0.48 1.88 9.10
C ASP A 54 0.15 3.18 8.36
N LEU A 55 -1.10 3.28 7.90
CA LEU A 55 -1.66 4.41 7.16
C LEU A 55 -2.51 5.26 8.11
N LYS A 56 -1.84 5.89 9.08
CA LYS A 56 -2.48 6.75 10.07
C LYS A 56 -3.26 7.90 9.39
N GLY A 57 -4.55 8.03 9.73
CA GLY A 57 -5.44 9.07 9.18
C GLY A 57 -5.99 8.79 7.78
N ILE A 58 -5.67 7.65 7.17
CA ILE A 58 -6.28 7.21 5.91
C ILE A 58 -7.55 6.43 6.23
N VAL A 59 -8.68 6.96 5.79
CA VAL A 59 -10.01 6.32 5.94
C VAL A 59 -10.81 6.34 4.64
N SER A 60 -10.37 7.12 3.63
CA SER A 60 -11.02 7.23 2.33
C SER A 60 -10.15 6.66 1.22
N ARG A 61 -10.57 5.52 0.66
CA ARG A 61 -9.90 4.88 -0.49
C ARG A 61 -9.76 5.84 -1.67
N LYS A 62 -10.86 6.50 -2.08
CA LYS A 62 -10.87 7.36 -3.27
C LYS A 62 -10.09 8.67 -3.07
N LYS A 63 -10.24 9.33 -1.93
CA LYS A 63 -9.66 10.66 -1.70
C LYS A 63 -8.21 10.62 -1.24
N GLN A 64 -7.78 9.54 -0.58
CA GLN A 64 -6.48 9.49 0.09
C GLN A 64 -5.60 8.34 -0.42
N LEU A 65 -6.12 7.11 -0.51
CA LEU A 65 -5.33 5.95 -0.94
C LEU A 65 -4.96 6.03 -2.44
N ILE A 66 -5.92 6.27 -3.33
CA ILE A 66 -5.66 6.30 -4.79
C ILE A 66 -4.62 7.36 -5.18
N PRO A 67 -4.69 8.62 -4.68
CA PRO A 67 -3.64 9.61 -4.94
C PRO A 67 -2.27 9.16 -4.46
N PHE A 68 -2.18 8.55 -3.28
CA PHE A 68 -0.93 8.02 -2.75
C PHE A 68 -0.34 6.93 -3.65
N ILE A 69 -1.10 5.88 -3.95
CA ILE A 69 -0.65 4.77 -4.81
C ILE A 69 -0.22 5.29 -6.19
N THR A 70 -0.96 6.24 -6.76
CA THR A 70 -0.61 6.84 -8.05
C THR A 70 0.72 7.61 -7.99
N ALA A 71 1.02 8.27 -6.88
CA ALA A 71 2.31 8.95 -6.68
C ALA A 71 3.46 7.95 -6.56
N THR A 72 3.22 6.81 -5.88
CA THR A 72 4.18 5.69 -5.74
C THR A 72 4.58 5.10 -7.10
N LEU A 73 3.66 5.02 -8.06
CA LEU A 73 3.88 4.44 -9.38
C LEU A 73 4.61 5.35 -10.38
N LYS A 74 4.57 6.67 -10.18
CA LYS A 74 5.19 7.63 -11.10
C LYS A 74 6.70 7.82 -10.86
N GLY A 75 7.31 7.07 -9.94
CA GLY A 75 8.62 7.42 -9.38
C GLY A 75 8.56 8.76 -8.63
N GLY A 76 7.50 8.96 -7.83
CA GLY A 76 7.13 10.23 -7.22
C GLY A 76 8.24 10.90 -6.39
N PRO A 77 8.19 12.23 -6.21
CA PRO A 77 9.32 13.05 -5.80
C PRO A 77 9.88 12.62 -4.44
N ARG A 78 11.21 12.50 -4.37
CA ARG A 78 11.96 12.43 -3.11
C ARG A 78 11.65 13.69 -2.31
N VAL A 79 10.79 13.58 -1.30
CA VAL A 79 10.65 14.59 -0.25
C VAL A 79 11.88 14.45 0.67
N ASN A 80 12.74 15.47 0.66
CA ASN A 80 13.75 15.69 1.68
C ASN A 80 13.11 16.31 2.92
#